data_AF-A0A7G9Z272-F1
#
_entry.id   AF-A0A7G9Z272-F1
#
_cell.length_a   1.000
_cell.length_b   1.000
_cell.length_c   1.000
_cell.angle_alpha   90.00
_cell.angle_beta   90.00
_cell.angle_gamma   90.00
#
_symmetry.space_group_name_H-M   'P 1'
#
loop_
_entity.id
_entity.type
_entity.pdbx_description
1 polymer ?
#
loop_
_entity_poly.entity_id
_entity_poly.type
_entity_poly.pdbx_seq_one_letter_code
_entity_poly.pdbx_strand_id
1 'polypeptide(L)'
;MGKKVSLKDEKILDSWSTLIEDAQKKNQEIFNNTTASIKESQAPGITIESVRVRPSWLQGFFGNERDYLMMTNLGLRDYRMYIGARDYGNNLDVKKQEL
;
A
#
# COMPACT_ATOMS: atom_id res chain seq x y z
N MET A 1 -2.09 -17.18 4.80
CA MET A 1 -3.37 -16.49 4.50
C MET A 1 -3.18 -15.03 4.90
N GLY A 2 -3.20 -14.09 3.94
CA GLY A 2 -2.87 -12.67 4.20
C GLY A 2 -4.00 -11.93 4.93
N LYS A 3 -3.63 -10.93 5.75
CA LYS A 3 -4.56 -10.09 6.50
C LYS A 3 -5.42 -9.24 5.54
N LYS A 4 -6.74 -9.29 5.71
CA LYS A 4 -7.72 -8.51 4.94
C LYS A 4 -8.09 -7.26 5.73
N VAL A 5 -7.96 -6.08 5.12
CA VAL A 5 -8.30 -4.80 5.75
C VAL A 5 -9.32 -4.06 4.87
N SER A 6 -10.37 -3.54 5.51
CA SER A 6 -11.39 -2.72 4.86
C SER A 6 -11.01 -1.25 5.06
N LEU A 7 -10.86 -0.50 3.97
CA LEU A 7 -10.76 0.96 4.04
C LEU A 7 -12.17 1.50 4.33
N LYS A 8 -12.55 1.63 5.61
CA LYS A 8 -13.68 2.49 5.99
C LYS A 8 -13.30 3.94 5.65
N ASP A 9 -14.25 4.86 5.70
CA ASP A 9 -14.05 6.31 5.51
C ASP A 9 -13.14 6.92 6.60
N GLU A 10 -11.93 6.39 6.76
CA GLU A 10 -10.83 6.98 7.50
C GLU A 10 -10.41 8.24 6.73
N LYS A 11 -10.24 9.36 7.43
CA LYS A 11 -9.92 10.64 6.82
C LYS A 11 -8.51 10.54 6.25
N ILE A 12 -8.37 10.48 4.92
CA ILE A 12 -7.07 10.52 4.26
C ILE A 12 -6.32 11.76 4.75
N LEU A 13 -5.25 11.54 5.49
CA LEU A 13 -4.42 12.58 6.08
C LEU A 13 -3.46 13.15 5.02
N ASP A 14 -2.90 12.27 4.20
CA ASP A 14 -1.99 12.62 3.12
C ASP A 14 -2.00 11.55 2.02
N SER A 15 -1.73 11.96 0.78
CA SER A 15 -1.52 11.03 -0.32
C SER A 15 -0.63 11.62 -1.40
N TRP A 16 0.20 10.77 -2.00
CA TRP A 16 0.95 11.09 -3.20
C TRP A 16 0.91 9.92 -4.17
N SER A 17 1.13 10.21 -5.45
CA SER A 17 1.26 9.20 -6.49
C SER A 17 2.32 9.61 -7.50
N THR A 18 2.99 8.62 -8.07
CA THR A 18 3.91 8.81 -9.19
C THR A 18 3.65 7.75 -10.25
N LEU A 19 3.82 8.13 -11.51
CA LEU A 19 3.80 7.21 -12.63
C LEU A 19 5.25 6.94 -13.04
N ILE A 20 5.63 5.67 -13.06
CA ILE A 20 6.96 5.23 -13.51
C ILE A 20 6.80 4.68 -14.92
N GLU A 21 7.45 5.31 -15.88
CA GLU A 21 7.37 4.92 -17.29
C GLU A 21 8.04 3.57 -17.54
N ASP A 22 7.49 2.78 -18.45
CA ASP A 22 8.01 1.47 -18.90
C ASP A 22 8.27 0.44 -17.78
N ALA A 23 7.62 0.60 -16.63
CA ALA A 23 7.81 -0.23 -15.44
C ALA A 23 6.70 -1.27 -15.20
N GLN A 24 5.93 -1.64 -16.23
CA GLN A 24 4.92 -2.71 -16.13
C GLN A 24 5.50 -4.00 -15.52
N LYS A 25 4.69 -4.70 -14.71
CA LYS A 25 5.04 -5.96 -14.02
C LYS A 25 6.17 -5.82 -12.99
N LYS A 26 6.55 -4.60 -12.62
CA LYS A 26 7.54 -4.32 -11.57
C LYS A 26 6.93 -4.03 -10.20
N ASN A 27 5.62 -4.20 -10.03
CA ASN A 27 4.92 -4.02 -8.76
C ASN A 27 5.57 -4.77 -7.59
N GLN A 28 5.93 -6.04 -7.78
CA GLN A 28 6.56 -6.84 -6.72
C GLN A 28 7.97 -6.34 -6.38
N GLU A 29 8.70 -5.81 -7.36
CA GLU A 29 10.02 -5.23 -7.15
C GLU A 29 9.91 -3.97 -6.25
N ILE A 30 8.92 -3.11 -6.52
CA ILE A 30 8.62 -1.96 -5.64
C ILE A 30 8.32 -2.42 -4.22
N PHE A 31 7.48 -3.45 -4.04
CA PHE A 31 7.14 -3.95 -2.72
C PHE A 31 8.35 -4.54 -1.98
N ASN A 32 9.18 -5.32 -2.67
CA ASN A 32 10.37 -5.92 -2.08
C ASN A 32 11.39 -4.85 -1.68
N ASN A 33 11.69 -3.91 -2.59
CA ASN A 33 12.65 -2.84 -2.34
C ASN A 33 12.19 -1.93 -1.21
N THR A 34 10.91 -1.53 -1.20
CA THR A 34 10.33 -0.71 -0.11
C THR A 34 10.43 -1.43 1.24
N THR A 35 10.10 -2.73 1.27
CA THR A 35 10.20 -3.54 2.49
C THR A 35 11.64 -3.65 2.98
N ALA A 36 12.60 -3.86 2.07
CA ALA A 36 14.02 -3.90 2.39
C ALA A 36 14.48 -2.56 2.97
N SER A 37 14.20 -1.45 2.29
CA SER A 37 14.60 -0.11 2.75
C SER A 37 14.04 0.25 4.12
N ILE A 38 12.78 -0.10 4.42
CA ILE A 38 12.20 0.14 5.74
C ILE A 38 12.89 -0.71 6.80
N LYS A 39 13.16 -1.99 6.53
CA LYS A 39 13.87 -2.86 7.48
C LYS A 39 15.30 -2.40 7.73
N GLU A 40 16.00 -1.98 6.68
CA GLU A 40 17.36 -1.43 6.75
C GLU A 40 17.42 -0.11 7.51
N SER A 41 16.36 0.70 7.46
CA SER A 41 16.31 1.98 8.18
C SER A 41 16.33 1.82 9.71
N GLN A 42 16.01 0.64 10.23
CA GLN A 42 15.90 0.36 11.67
C GLN A 42 15.01 1.35 12.42
N ALA A 43 14.05 1.96 11.73
CA ALA A 43 13.15 2.93 12.33
C ALA A 43 12.34 2.29 13.48
N PRO A 44 12.39 2.85 14.70
CA PRO A 44 11.84 2.21 15.87
C PRO A 44 10.33 2.08 15.79
N GLY A 45 9.82 0.90 16.13
CA GLY A 45 8.39 0.62 16.22
C GLY A 45 7.65 0.57 14.89
N ILE A 46 8.35 0.57 13.74
CA ILE A 46 7.72 0.39 12.43
C ILE A 46 7.48 -1.09 12.15
N THR A 47 6.25 -1.41 11.72
CA THR A 47 5.90 -2.71 11.15
C THR A 47 5.46 -2.53 9.71
N ILE A 48 5.89 -3.42 8.83
CA ILE A 48 5.47 -3.47 7.43
C ILE A 48 4.89 -4.85 7.12
N GLU A 49 3.70 -4.90 6.54
CA GLU A 49 3.03 -6.13 6.13
C GLU A 49 2.35 -6.00 4.77
N SER A 50 2.40 -7.07 3.96
CA SER A 50 1.62 -7.16 2.73
C SER A 50 0.16 -7.45 3.08
N VAL A 51 -0.73 -6.55 2.68
CA VAL A 51 -2.17 -6.66 2.92
C VAL A 51 -2.93 -6.62 1.62
N ARG A 52 -4.07 -7.30 1.60
CA ARG A 52 -5.00 -7.23 0.49
C ARG A 52 -6.16 -6.34 0.87
N VAL A 53 -6.31 -5.25 0.14
CA VAL A 53 -7.29 -4.20 0.42
C VAL A 53 -8.46 -4.31 -0.53
N ARG A 54 -9.67 -4.26 0.04
CA ARG A 54 -10.93 -4.13 -0.70
C ARG A 54 -11.58 -2.79 -0.36
N PRO A 55 -11.98 -1.98 -1.35
CA PRO A 55 -12.77 -0.77 -1.10
C PRO A 55 -14.15 -1.14 -0.54
N SER A 56 -14.53 -0.53 0.59
CA SER A 56 -15.75 -0.88 1.33
C SER A 56 -17.05 -0.56 0.58
N TRP A 57 -17.04 0.45 -0.30
CA TRP A 57 -18.19 0.88 -1.12
C TRP A 57 -18.56 -0.08 -2.27
N LEU A 58 -17.73 -1.08 -2.56
CA LEU A 58 -17.89 -2.03 -3.67
C LEU A 58 -18.27 -3.45 -3.20
N GLN A 59 -18.90 -3.60 -2.03
CA GLN A 59 -19.34 -4.90 -1.50
C GLN A 59 -20.31 -5.67 -2.43
N GLY A 60 -20.83 -5.05 -3.50
CA GLY A 60 -21.85 -5.64 -4.38
C GLY A 60 -21.34 -6.49 -5.55
N PHE A 61 -20.32 -6.08 -6.31
CA PHE A 61 -19.95 -6.78 -7.55
C PHE A 61 -18.47 -6.60 -7.88
N PHE A 62 -17.68 -7.67 -7.79
CA PHE A 62 -16.35 -7.80 -8.42
C PHE A 62 -15.36 -6.64 -8.22
N GLY A 63 -15.30 -6.05 -7.02
CA GLY A 63 -14.22 -5.12 -6.69
C GLY A 63 -12.87 -5.83 -6.72
N ASN A 64 -12.01 -5.50 -7.69
CA ASN A 64 -10.66 -6.05 -7.81
C ASN A 64 -9.92 -5.87 -6.49
N GLU A 65 -9.59 -6.98 -5.82
CA GLU A 65 -8.72 -6.94 -4.66
C GLU A 65 -7.35 -6.43 -5.08
N ARG A 66 -6.73 -5.60 -4.24
CA ARG A 66 -5.41 -5.04 -4.55
C ARG A 66 -4.45 -5.33 -3.41
N ASP A 67 -3.25 -5.73 -3.78
CA ASP A 67 -2.17 -5.90 -2.83
C ASP A 67 -1.53 -4.54 -2.54
N TYR A 68 -1.26 -4.29 -1.27
CA TYR A 68 -0.60 -3.11 -0.75
C TYR A 68 0.45 -3.54 0.27
N LEU A 69 1.43 -2.68 0.50
CA LEU A 69 2.19 -2.68 1.74
C LEU A 69 1.49 -1.77 2.74
N MET A 70 1.15 -2.30 3.89
CA MET A 70 0.68 -1.51 5.03
C MET A 70 1.82 -1.33 6.00
N MET A 71 2.08 -0.08 6.36
CA MET A 71 3.05 0.31 7.35
C MET A 71 2.31 0.93 8.54
N THR A 72 2.71 0.51 9.73
CA THR A 72 2.19 1.01 11.01
C THR A 72 3.33 1.36 11.94
N ASN A 73 3.09 2.27 12.88
CA ASN A 73 4.06 2.61 13.92
C ASN A 73 3.42 2.41 15.32
N LEU A 74 4.13 1.76 16.23
CA LEU A 74 3.66 1.48 17.60
C LEU A 74 3.38 2.75 18.43
N GLY A 75 4.07 3.85 18.14
CA GLY A 75 3.89 5.16 18.78
C GLY A 75 2.82 6.03 18.12
N LEU A 76 2.47 5.76 16.87
CA LEU A 76 1.43 6.46 16.09
C LEU A 76 0.33 5.46 15.70
N ARG A 77 -0.29 4.84 16.72
CA ARG A 77 -1.15 3.64 16.55
C ARG A 77 -2.34 3.83 15.62
N ASP A 78 -2.81 5.07 15.47
CA ASP A 78 -3.94 5.42 14.63
C ASP A 78 -3.54 5.68 13.18
N TYR A 79 -2.25 5.87 12.90
CA TYR A 79 -1.75 6.18 11.57
C TYR A 79 -1.40 4.92 10.80
N ARG A 80 -1.98 4.80 9.61
CA ARG A 80 -1.69 3.69 8.69
C ARG A 80 -1.29 4.25 7.35
N MET A 81 -0.10 3.84 6.89
CA MET A 81 0.34 4.13 5.54
C MET A 81 0.15 2.91 4.66
N TYR A 82 -0.45 3.11 3.49
CA TYR A 82 -0.65 2.11 2.45
C TYR A 82 0.12 2.51 1.20
N ILE A 83 0.98 1.62 0.72
CA ILE A 83 1.74 1.80 -0.51
C ILE A 83 1.27 0.74 -1.51
N GLY A 84 0.73 1.19 -2.64
CA GLY A 84 0.28 0.34 -3.73
C GLY A 84 1.08 0.58 -4.99
N ALA A 85 1.34 -0.48 -5.74
CA ALA A 85 1.95 -0.42 -7.06
C ALA A 85 1.12 -1.25 -8.03
N ARG A 86 0.69 -0.66 -9.15
CA ARG A 86 -0.16 -1.32 -10.13
C ARG A 86 0.25 -0.98 -11.55
N ASP A 87 0.12 -1.96 -12.44
CA ASP A 87 0.32 -1.75 -13.86
C ASP A 87 -0.71 -0.73 -14.40
N TYR A 88 -0.22 0.18 -15.23
CA TYR A 88 -0.99 1.22 -15.89
C TYR A 88 -0.53 1.31 -17.36
N GLY A 89 -1.03 0.39 -18.18
CA GLY A 89 -0.48 0.17 -19.53
C GLY A 89 0.95 -0.36 -19.42
N ASN A 90 1.88 0.25 -20.17
CA ASN A 90 3.30 -0.06 -20.09
C ASN A 90 3.99 0.53 -18.84
N ASN A 91 3.29 1.41 -18.12
CA ASN A 91 3.81 2.14 -16.98
C ASN A 91 3.37 1.49 -15.65
N LEU A 92 3.94 1.95 -14.55
CA LEU A 92 3.57 1.54 -13.20
C LEU A 92 3.09 2.75 -12.39
N ASP A 93 1.85 2.71 -11.91
CA ASP A 93 1.31 3.70 -10.98
C ASP A 93 1.61 3.26 -9.54
N VAL A 94 2.40 4.08 -8.83
CA VAL A 94 2.75 3.88 -7.43
C VAL A 94 2.11 4.96 -6.59
N LYS A 95 1.34 4.56 -5.57
CA LYS A 95 0.57 5.47 -4.73
C LYS A 95 0.78 5.18 -3.24
N LYS A 96 1.00 6.22 -2.46
CA LYS A 96 0.95 6.21 -0.99
C LYS A 96 -0.32 6.88 -0.52
N GLN A 97 -0.97 6.29 0.47
CA GLN A 97 -2.12 6.86 1.18
C GLN A 97 -1.89 6.71 2.67
N GLU A 98 -2.08 7.79 3.42
CA GLU A 98 -2.03 7.80 4.88
C GLU A 98 -3.43 8.09 5.43
N LEU A 99 -3.83 7.25 6.38
CA LEU A 99 -5.12 7.26 7.05
C LEU A 99 -4.90 7.45 8.55
#